data_AF-A0AA37T9M9-F1
#
_entry.id   AF-A0AA37T9M9-F1
#
_cell.length_a   1.000
_cell.length_b   1.000
_cell.length_c   1.000
_cell.angle_alpha   90.00
_cell.angle_beta   90.00
_cell.angle_gamma   90.00
#
_symmetry.space_group_name_H-M   'P 1'
#
loop_
_entity.id
_entity.type
_entity.pdbx_description
1 polymer ?
#
loop_
_entity_poly.entity_id
_entity_poly.type
_entity_poly.pdbx_seq_one_letter_code
_entity_poly.pdbx_strand_id
1 'polypeptide(L)'
;MAEPGLRSIPTLVGDAVRELRDLVGSEITLFRTELAQGVHRISFGLSLLLVAAVFAIAGLFTLLLALVKGIAVLVQSDALAALIVGGVFLLLAIGLGLFGRSKTSLSTLEPTRTGRQVKQDAQVLTERMDT
;
A
#
# COMPACT_ATOMS: atom_id res chain seq x y z
N MET A 1 -73.25 -0.59 0.45
CA MET A 1 -72.27 0.38 0.96
C MET A 1 -70.92 -0.33 1.10
N ALA A 2 -69.84 0.39 0.79
CA ALA A 2 -68.42 -0.01 0.70
C ALA A 2 -67.96 -0.50 -0.69
N GLU A 3 -67.46 0.44 -1.50
CA GLU A 3 -66.61 0.14 -2.65
C GLU A 3 -65.20 -0.24 -2.18
N PRO A 4 -64.55 -1.25 -2.82
CA PRO A 4 -63.16 -1.60 -2.56
C PRO A 4 -62.26 -0.52 -3.16
N GLY A 5 -61.71 0.34 -2.30
CA GLY A 5 -60.71 1.34 -2.68
C GLY A 5 -59.51 0.67 -3.32
N LEU A 6 -59.38 0.81 -4.65
CA LEU A 6 -58.22 0.45 -5.44
C LEU A 6 -56.97 0.98 -4.72
N ARG A 7 -56.04 0.09 -4.34
CA ARG A 7 -54.72 0.51 -3.85
C ARG A 7 -54.15 1.47 -4.87
N SER A 8 -54.02 2.73 -4.46
CA SER A 8 -53.74 3.82 -5.37
C SER A 8 -52.26 3.74 -5.77
N ILE A 9 -51.98 3.85 -7.07
CA ILE A 9 -50.62 3.99 -7.66
C ILE A 9 -49.64 4.79 -6.78
N PRO A 10 -50.03 5.92 -6.14
CA PRO A 10 -49.16 6.64 -5.20
C PRO A 10 -48.67 5.83 -3.98
N THR A 11 -49.46 4.88 -3.46
CA THR A 11 -49.02 3.99 -2.37
C THR A 11 -47.96 2.98 -2.82
N LEU A 12 -48.08 2.40 -4.02
CA LEU A 12 -47.09 1.45 -4.56
C LEU A 12 -45.73 2.11 -4.85
N VAL A 13 -45.74 3.35 -5.32
CA VAL A 13 -44.51 4.14 -5.53
C VAL A 13 -43.86 4.48 -4.19
N GLY A 14 -44.67 4.80 -3.17
CA GLY A 14 -44.19 5.04 -1.81
C GLY A 14 -43.51 3.81 -1.20
N ASP A 15 -44.10 2.62 -1.41
CA ASP A 15 -43.57 1.34 -0.93
C ASP A 15 -42.26 0.96 -1.65
N ALA A 16 -42.21 1.10 -2.98
CA ALA A 16 -40.99 0.80 -3.75
C ALA A 16 -39.81 1.72 -3.41
N VAL A 17 -40.07 3.02 -3.14
CA VAL A 17 -39.03 3.95 -2.69
C VAL A 17 -38.54 3.60 -1.29
N ARG A 18 -39.42 3.07 -0.43
CA ARG A 18 -39.06 2.61 0.92
C ARG A 18 -38.20 1.35 0.85
N GLU A 19 -38.59 0.39 0.02
CA GLU A 19 -37.86 -0.86 -0.18
C GLU A 19 -36.47 -0.62 -0.81
N LEU A 20 -36.36 0.33 -1.76
CA LEU A 20 -35.07 0.73 -2.31
C LEU A 20 -34.17 1.41 -1.28
N ARG A 21 -34.73 2.26 -0.41
CA ARG A 21 -33.97 2.90 0.69
C ARG A 21 -33.45 1.86 1.68
N ASP A 22 -34.28 0.87 2.01
CA ASP A 22 -33.91 -0.20 2.93
C ASP A 22 -32.82 -1.10 2.32
N LEU A 23 -32.90 -1.41 1.02
CA LEU A 23 -31.88 -2.16 0.30
C LEU A 23 -30.54 -1.42 0.24
N VAL A 24 -30.55 -0.14 -0.18
CA VAL A 24 -29.33 0.69 -0.22
C VAL A 24 -28.71 0.84 1.17
N GLY A 25 -29.53 1.01 2.22
CA GLY A 25 -29.07 1.06 3.61
C GLY A 25 -28.38 -0.23 4.05
N SER A 26 -28.95 -1.39 3.67
CA SER A 26 -28.39 -2.70 3.94
C SER A 26 -27.05 -2.91 3.22
N GLU A 27 -26.97 -2.57 1.94
CA GLU A 27 -25.76 -2.71 1.13
C GLU A 27 -24.61 -1.84 1.66
N ILE A 28 -24.90 -0.60 2.06
CA ILE A 28 -23.93 0.29 2.70
C ILE A 28 -23.45 -0.29 4.03
N THR A 29 -24.35 -0.91 4.81
CA THR A 29 -23.99 -1.53 6.10
C THR A 29 -23.11 -2.76 5.91
N LEU A 30 -23.40 -3.59 4.90
CA LEU A 30 -22.58 -4.73 4.53
C LEU A 30 -21.19 -4.27 4.05
N PHE A 31 -21.15 -3.30 3.14
CA PHE A 31 -19.90 -2.72 2.64
C PHE A 31 -19.03 -2.15 3.76
N ARG A 32 -19.63 -1.40 4.71
CA ARG A 32 -18.91 -0.90 5.90
C ARG A 32 -18.35 -2.03 6.75
N THR A 33 -19.09 -3.12 6.88
CA THR A 33 -18.67 -4.30 7.66
C THR A 33 -17.51 -5.01 6.98
N GLU A 34 -17.58 -5.22 5.67
CA GLU A 34 -16.51 -5.83 4.89
C GLU A 34 -15.25 -4.97 4.87
N LEU A 35 -15.40 -3.64 4.72
CA LEU A 35 -14.30 -2.69 4.87
C LEU A 35 -13.69 -2.76 6.27
N ALA A 36 -14.48 -2.81 7.34
CA ALA A 36 -13.97 -2.89 8.70
C ALA A 36 -13.19 -4.19 8.94
N GLN A 37 -13.68 -5.32 8.41
CA GLN A 37 -12.98 -6.61 8.47
C GLN A 37 -11.68 -6.58 7.64
N GLY A 38 -11.71 -5.99 6.45
CA GLY A 38 -10.53 -5.81 5.60
C GLY A 38 -9.47 -4.93 6.27
N VAL A 39 -9.87 -3.79 6.83
CA VAL A 39 -8.99 -2.86 7.56
C VAL A 39 -8.39 -3.54 8.80
N HIS A 40 -9.19 -4.29 9.56
CA HIS A 40 -8.69 -5.00 10.74
C HIS A 40 -7.64 -6.07 10.37
N ARG A 41 -7.86 -6.80 9.27
CA ARG A 41 -6.89 -7.79 8.79
C ARG A 41 -5.59 -7.16 8.31
N ILE A 42 -5.69 -6.05 7.57
CA ILE A 42 -4.52 -5.30 7.10
C ILE A 42 -3.77 -4.68 8.29
N SER A 43 -4.48 -4.11 9.28
CA SER A 43 -3.87 -3.47 10.44
C SER A 43 -3.15 -4.47 11.33
N PHE A 44 -3.70 -5.68 11.51
CA PHE A 44 -3.04 -6.76 12.22
C PHE A 44 -1.78 -7.25 11.47
N GLY A 45 -1.86 -7.42 10.15
CA GLY A 45 -0.71 -7.78 9.34
C GLY A 45 0.41 -6.73 9.42
N LEU A 46 0.04 -5.44 9.35
CA LEU A 46 0.98 -4.33 9.43
C LEU A 46 1.63 -4.21 10.82
N SER A 47 0.86 -4.38 11.90
CA SER A 47 1.40 -4.33 13.26
C SER A 47 2.40 -5.45 13.50
N LEU A 48 2.12 -6.66 13.01
CA LEU A 48 3.03 -7.79 13.11
C LEU A 48 4.33 -7.55 12.32
N LEU A 49 4.23 -6.96 11.12
CA LEU A 49 5.40 -6.59 10.33
C LEU A 49 6.26 -5.52 11.03
N LEU A 50 5.64 -4.53 11.66
CA LEU A 50 6.36 -3.51 12.43
C LEU A 50 7.09 -4.12 13.64
N VAL A 51 6.42 -5.01 14.38
CA VAL A 51 7.05 -5.73 15.50
C VAL A 51 8.21 -6.60 14.99
N ALA A 52 8.00 -7.36 13.92
CA ALA A 52 9.05 -8.17 13.30
C ALA A 52 10.24 -7.32 12.85
N ALA A 53 10.00 -6.14 12.27
CA ALA A 53 11.05 -5.21 11.87
C ALA A 53 11.87 -4.73 13.07
N VAL A 54 11.24 -4.39 14.19
CA VAL A 54 11.94 -4.01 15.44
C VAL A 54 12.84 -5.14 15.93
N PHE A 55 12.33 -6.37 15.99
CA PHE A 55 13.12 -7.54 16.39
C PHE A 55 14.25 -7.84 15.41
N ALA A 56 14.01 -7.72 14.10
CA ALA A 56 15.04 -7.91 13.09
C ALA A 56 16.18 -6.88 13.23
N ILE A 57 15.84 -5.61 13.47
CA ILE A 57 16.84 -4.55 13.70
C ILE A 57 17.64 -4.81 14.98
N ALA A 58 16.97 -5.13 16.10
CA ALA A 58 17.64 -5.43 17.36
C ALA A 58 18.55 -6.68 17.25
N GLY A 59 18.05 -7.74 16.60
CA GLY A 59 18.82 -8.96 16.33
C GLY A 59 20.02 -8.69 15.42
N LEU A 60 19.85 -7.90 14.37
CA LEU A 60 20.93 -7.51 13.48
C LEU A 60 22.05 -6.77 14.22
N PHE A 61 21.72 -5.78 15.06
CA PHE A 61 22.74 -5.10 15.87
C PHE A 61 23.44 -6.04 16.86
N THR A 62 22.68 -6.97 17.47
CA THR A 62 23.25 -7.98 18.37
C THR A 62 24.22 -8.90 17.62
N LEU A 63 23.86 -9.36 16.42
CA LEU A 63 24.72 -10.18 15.57
C LEU A 63 25.96 -9.42 15.08
N LEU A 64 25.82 -8.15 14.71
CA LEU A 64 26.95 -7.30 14.32
C LEU A 64 27.93 -7.14 15.48
N LEU A 65 27.44 -6.89 16.70
CA LEU A 65 28.27 -6.80 17.89
C LEU A 65 28.98 -8.14 18.17
N ALA A 66 28.25 -9.25 18.07
CA ALA A 66 28.81 -10.59 18.24
C ALA A 66 29.91 -10.88 17.19
N LEU A 67 29.70 -10.47 15.94
CA LEU A 67 30.68 -10.61 14.87
C LEU A 67 31.94 -9.78 15.13
N VAL A 68 31.77 -8.51 15.52
CA VAL A 68 32.89 -7.64 15.90
C VAL A 68 33.66 -8.25 17.06
N LYS A 69 32.98 -8.69 18.12
CA LYS A 69 33.63 -9.32 19.28
C LYS A 69 34.31 -10.64 18.93
N GLY A 70 33.70 -11.44 18.06
CA GLY A 70 34.30 -12.69 17.56
C GLY A 70 35.61 -12.43 16.81
N ILE A 71 35.63 -11.43 15.92
CA ILE A 71 36.85 -11.05 15.19
C ILE A 71 37.87 -10.37 16.11
N ALA A 72 37.41 -9.61 17.11
CA ALA A 72 38.29 -8.94 18.06
C ALA A 72 39.17 -9.91 18.84
N VAL A 73 38.71 -11.14 19.11
CA VAL A 73 39.53 -12.20 19.72
C VAL A 73 40.71 -12.59 18.82
N LEU A 74 40.53 -12.59 17.48
CA LEU A 74 41.59 -12.95 16.55
C LEU A 74 42.57 -11.79 16.33
N VAL A 75 42.06 -10.56 16.24
CA VAL A 75 42.84 -9.36 15.93
C VAL A 75 43.39 -8.68 17.20
N GLN A 76 42.97 -9.13 18.39
CA GLN A 76 43.33 -8.57 19.70
C GLN A 76 43.01 -7.06 19.84
N SER A 77 42.02 -6.59 19.09
CA SER A 77 41.58 -5.18 19.09
C SER A 77 40.14 -5.05 18.63
N ASP A 78 39.30 -4.50 19.50
CA ASP A 78 37.89 -4.19 19.21
C ASP A 78 37.78 -3.15 18.08
N ALA A 79 38.67 -2.16 18.05
CA ALA A 79 38.65 -1.08 17.07
C ALA A 79 38.97 -1.59 15.66
N LEU A 80 39.99 -2.44 15.52
CA LEU A 80 40.35 -3.03 14.22
C LEU A 80 39.27 -4.00 13.73
N ALA A 81 38.70 -4.80 14.62
CA ALA A 81 37.59 -5.69 14.27
C ALA A 81 36.35 -4.90 13.79
N ALA A 82 35.99 -3.82 14.49
CA ALA A 82 34.89 -2.95 14.09
C ALA A 82 35.15 -2.30 12.72
N LEU A 83 36.38 -1.87 12.46
CA LEU A 83 36.77 -1.29 11.17
C LEU A 83 36.67 -2.31 10.02
N ILE A 84 37.10 -3.55 10.24
CA ILE A 84 36.99 -4.63 9.24
C ILE A 84 35.53 -4.94 8.94
N VAL A 85 34.71 -5.17 9.96
CA VAL A 85 33.29 -5.49 9.79
C VAL A 85 32.56 -4.33 9.12
N GLY A 86 32.76 -3.10 9.62
CA GLY A 86 32.17 -1.90 9.06
C GLY A 86 32.59 -1.66 7.61
N GLY A 87 33.88 -1.88 7.29
CA GLY A 87 34.41 -1.77 5.93
C GLY A 87 33.77 -2.76 4.97
N VAL A 88 33.63 -4.03 5.36
CA VAL A 88 32.96 -5.05 4.54
C VAL A 88 31.49 -4.68 4.31
N PHE A 89 30.77 -4.27 5.35
CA PHE A 89 29.37 -3.84 5.21
C PHE A 89 29.22 -2.60 4.33
N LEU A 90 30.16 -1.64 4.41
CA LEU A 90 30.17 -0.45 3.55
C LEU A 90 30.36 -0.84 2.07
N LEU A 91 31.29 -1.74 1.77
CA LEU A 91 31.51 -2.23 0.41
C LEU A 91 30.26 -2.93 -0.14
N LEU A 92 29.61 -3.78 0.68
CA LEU A 92 28.35 -4.41 0.31
C LEU A 92 27.23 -3.39 0.09
N ALA A 93 27.11 -2.39 0.95
CA ALA A 93 26.10 -1.33 0.83
C ALA A 93 26.30 -0.51 -0.46
N ILE A 94 27.54 -0.15 -0.80
CA ILE A 94 27.87 0.52 -2.06
C ILE A 94 27.51 -0.38 -3.24
N GLY A 95 27.91 -1.65 -3.22
CA GLY A 95 27.61 -2.61 -4.28
C GLY A 95 26.11 -2.80 -4.51
N LEU A 96 25.35 -3.03 -3.44
CA LEU A 96 23.89 -3.15 -3.50
C LEU A 96 23.22 -1.83 -3.92
N GLY A 97 23.73 -0.68 -3.47
CA GLY A 97 23.23 0.63 -3.86
C GLY A 97 23.43 0.90 -5.35
N LEU A 98 24.62 0.60 -5.88
CA LEU A 98 24.91 0.73 -7.31
C LEU A 98 24.11 -0.27 -8.15
N PHE A 99 23.94 -1.51 -7.68
CA PHE A 99 23.10 -2.52 -8.33
C PHE A 99 21.61 -2.13 -8.30
N GLY A 100 21.12 -1.63 -7.17
CA GLY A 100 19.77 -1.10 -7.04
C GLY A 100 19.55 0.05 -8.02
N ARG A 101 20.48 1.00 -8.09
CA ARG A 101 20.42 2.14 -9.03
C ARG A 101 20.44 1.71 -10.49
N SER A 102 21.19 0.68 -10.85
CA SER A 102 21.21 0.15 -12.22
C SER A 102 19.94 -0.60 -12.60
N LYS A 103 19.25 -1.19 -11.61
CA LYS A 103 17.94 -1.85 -11.80
C LYS A 103 16.76 -0.88 -11.73
N THR A 104 16.89 0.23 -11.00
CA THR A 104 15.96 1.36 -11.05
C THR A 104 16.30 2.25 -12.24
N SER A 105 16.24 1.70 -13.45
CA SER A 105 16.12 2.55 -14.62
C SER A 105 14.79 3.29 -14.48
N LEU A 106 14.84 4.60 -14.28
CA LEU A 106 13.69 5.50 -14.33
C LEU A 106 12.92 5.41 -15.68
N SER A 107 13.42 4.66 -16.67
CA SER A 107 12.74 4.35 -17.92
C SER A 107 11.49 3.46 -17.76
N THR A 108 11.30 2.79 -16.61
CA THR A 108 10.05 2.03 -16.34
C THR A 108 8.93 2.92 -15.77
N LEU A 109 9.23 4.17 -15.40
CA LEU A 109 8.24 5.15 -14.94
C LEU A 109 7.85 6.18 -16.01
N GLU A 110 8.45 6.17 -17.20
CA GLU A 110 7.90 6.89 -18.35
C GLU A 110 6.72 6.08 -18.93
N PRO A 111 5.46 6.51 -18.77
CA PRO A 111 4.33 5.84 -19.40
C PRO A 111 4.39 6.17 -20.90
N THR A 112 5.21 5.43 -21.64
CA THR A 112 5.45 5.63 -23.09
C THR A 112 4.18 5.47 -23.93
N ARG A 113 3.11 4.87 -23.37
CA ARG A 113 1.79 4.80 -24.02
C ARG A 113 0.73 5.73 -23.42
N THR A 114 0.65 5.85 -22.10
CA THR A 114 -0.42 6.63 -21.44
C THR A 114 -0.22 8.14 -21.58
N GLY A 115 1.03 8.63 -21.56
CA GLY A 115 1.30 10.07 -21.67
C GLY A 115 0.97 10.67 -23.05
N ARG A 116 1.05 9.86 -24.12
CA ARG A 116 0.68 10.30 -25.48
C ARG A 116 -0.82 10.36 -25.70
N GLN A 117 -1.58 9.41 -25.15
CA GLN A 117 -3.03 9.36 -25.30
C GLN A 117 -3.71 10.48 -24.52
N VAL A 118 -3.28 10.76 -23.28
CA VAL A 118 -3.82 11.87 -22.48
C VAL A 118 -3.56 13.23 -23.15
N LYS A 119 -2.42 13.41 -23.83
CA LYS A 119 -2.13 14.62 -24.60
C LYS A 119 -2.99 14.76 -25.85
N GLN A 120 -3.28 13.65 -26.55
CA GLN A 120 -4.19 13.67 -27.70
C GLN A 120 -5.64 13.92 -27.27
N ASP A 121 -6.10 13.28 -26.20
CA ASP A 121 -7.47 13.47 -25.70
C ASP A 121 -7.71 14.89 -25.18
N ALA A 122 -6.69 15.52 -24.57
CA ALA A 122 -6.77 16.92 -24.18
C ALA A 122 -6.89 17.87 -25.37
N GLN A 123 -6.15 17.62 -26.46
CA GLN A 123 -6.23 18.44 -27.69
C GLN A 123 -7.60 18.34 -28.36
N VAL A 124 -8.19 17.14 -28.40
CA VAL A 124 -9.53 16.92 -28.97
C VAL A 124 -10.62 17.60 -28.13
N LEU A 125 -10.47 17.66 -26.81
CA LEU A 125 -11.41 18.38 -25.94
C LEU A 125 -11.31 19.89 -26.09
N THR A 126 -10.10 20.44 -26.26
CA THR A 126 -9.93 21.89 -26.50
C THR A 126 -10.50 22.31 -27.85
N GLU A 127 -10.31 21.52 -28.90
CA GLU A 127 -10.86 21.81 -30.24
C GLU A 127 -12.40 21.78 -30.27
N ARG A 128 -13.03 21.00 -29.40
CA ARG A 128 -14.51 20.89 -29.26
C ARG A 128 -15.13 22.02 -28.43
N MET A 129 -14.34 22.86 -27.78
CA MET A 129 -14.81 24.02 -27.02
C MET A 129 -14.66 25.33 -27.79
N ASP A 130 -13.88 25.33 -28.88
CA ASP A 130 -13.66 26.49 -29.76
C ASP A 130 -14.53 26.48 -31.05
N THR A 131 -15.47 25.53 -31.18
CA THR A 131 -16.53 25.50 -32.21
C THR A 131 -17.91 25.62 -31.59
#